data_AF-A0AAD0RNW4-F1
#
_entry.id   AF-A0AAD0RNW4-F1
#
_cell.length_a   1.000
_cell.length_b   1.000
_cell.length_c   1.000
_cell.angle_alpha   90.00
_cell.angle_beta   90.00
_cell.angle_gamma   90.00
#
_symmetry.space_group_name_H-M   'P 1'
#
loop_
_entity.id
_entity.type
_entity.pdbx_description
1 polymer ?
#
loop_
_entity_poly.entity_id
_entity_poly.type
_entity_poly.pdbx_seq_one_letter_code
_entity_poly.pdbx_strand_id
1 'polypeptide(L)' 'MTTQHIIESGQAVHQAAAILASLEYIDQAEARSLGPLAEAVANAFMVVYYQAETGRATRADFQEAMKALRQACG' A
#
# COMPACT_ATOMS: atom_id res chain seq x y z
N MET A 1 23.75 0.22 7.12
CA MET A 1 22.90 -0.10 5.96
C MET A 1 21.40 -0.14 6.28
N THR A 2 20.96 -0.07 7.55
CA THR A 2 19.54 -0.09 7.94
C THR A 2 18.83 1.26 7.77
N THR A 3 19.58 2.36 7.86
CA THR A 3 19.04 3.73 7.79
C THR A 3 18.53 4.12 6.40
N GLN A 4 19.18 3.67 5.32
CA GLN A 4 18.74 4.01 3.95
C GLN A 4 17.38 3.38 3.59
N HIS A 5 17.18 2.08 3.86
CA HIS A 5 15.91 1.41 3.56
C HIS A 5 14.73 1.92 4.40
N ILE A 6 14.97 2.36 5.64
CA ILE A 6 13.94 2.99 6.48
C ILE A 6 13.53 4.34 5.90
N ILE A 7 14.50 5.13 5.42
CA ILE A 7 14.24 6.42 4.75
C ILE A 7 13.39 6.19 3.50
N GLU A 8 13.71 5.17 2.68
CA GLU A 8 12.96 4.84 1.46
C GLU A 8 11.50 4.43 1.77
N SER A 9 11.29 3.58 2.77
CA SER A 9 9.95 3.07 3.11
C SER A 9 9.05 4.16 3.69
N GLY A 10 9.59 5.00 4.58
CA GLY A 10 8.85 6.14 5.14
C GLY A 10 8.51 7.17 4.07
N GLN A 11 9.43 7.48 3.16
CA GLN A 11 9.18 8.38 2.03
C GLN A 11 8.08 7.85 1.11
N ALA A 12 8.08 6.54 0.81
CA ALA A 12 7.04 5.92 -0.02
C ALA A 12 5.63 6.10 0.59
N VAL A 13 5.48 5.86 1.89
CA VAL A 13 4.19 6.04 2.59
C VAL A 13 3.77 7.51 2.58
N HIS A 14 4.67 8.44 2.84
CA HIS A 14 4.37 9.87 2.79
C HIS A 14 3.94 10.34 1.40
N GLN A 15 4.62 9.88 0.35
CA GLN A 15 4.27 10.22 -1.02
C GLN A 15 2.91 9.64 -1.43
N ALA A 16 2.64 8.38 -1.07
CA ALA A 16 1.33 7.77 -1.31
C ALA A 16 0.22 8.54 -0.59
N ALA A 17 0.43 8.93 0.67
CA ALA A 17 -0.54 9.72 1.43
C ALA A 17 -0.80 11.09 0.78
N ALA A 18 0.24 11.79 0.31
CA ALA A 18 0.08 13.08 -0.37
C ALA A 18 -0.73 12.95 -1.67
N ILE A 19 -0.47 11.91 -2.47
CA ILE A 19 -1.21 11.65 -3.71
C ILE A 19 -2.67 11.30 -3.41
N LEU A 20 -2.92 10.39 -2.46
CA LEU A 20 -4.28 9.99 -2.10
C LEU A 20 -5.09 11.15 -1.49
N ALA A 21 -4.45 12.03 -0.72
CA ALA A 21 -5.09 13.21 -0.16
C ALA A 21 -5.50 14.25 -1.22
N SER A 22 -4.93 14.18 -2.43
CA SER A 22 -5.32 15.03 -3.57
C SER A 22 -6.45 14.46 -4.42
N LEU A 23 -6.98 13.28 -4.10
CA LEU A 23 -8.11 12.71 -4.83
C LEU A 23 -9.37 13.55 -4.63
N GLU A 24 -9.97 13.97 -5.75
CA GLU A 24 -11.32 14.54 -5.76
C GLU A 24 -12.38 13.44 -5.73
N TYR A 25 -13.65 13.84 -5.68
CA TYR A 25 -14.75 12.88 -5.77
C TYR A 25 -14.66 12.10 -7.09
N ILE A 26 -14.59 10.78 -6.99
CA ILE A 26 -14.72 9.86 -8.12
C ILE A 26 -16.12 9.27 -8.13
N ASP A 27 -16.69 9.09 -9.31
CA ASP A 27 -17.98 8.44 -9.45
C ASP A 27 -17.88 6.91 -9.29
N GLN A 28 -19.03 6.22 -9.33
CA GLN A 28 -19.06 4.77 -9.15
C GLN A 28 -18.37 4.00 -10.28
N ALA A 29 -18.40 4.51 -11.52
CA ALA A 29 -17.79 3.84 -12.66
C ALA A 29 -16.26 3.91 -12.55
N GLU A 30 -15.73 5.08 -12.21
CA GLU A 30 -14.31 5.28 -11.91
C GLU A 30 -13.87 4.43 -10.72
N ALA A 31 -14.62 4.44 -9.61
CA ALA A 31 -14.32 3.63 -8.44
C ALA A 31 -14.28 2.12 -8.75
N ARG A 32 -15.19 1.62 -9.61
CA ARG A 32 -15.18 0.21 -10.06
C ARG A 32 -13.94 -0.11 -10.89
N SER A 33 -13.49 0.82 -11.73
CA SER A 33 -12.28 0.63 -12.55
C SER A 33 -11.01 0.56 -11.68
N LEU A 34 -10.97 1.33 -10.59
CA LEU A 34 -9.86 1.38 -9.64
C LEU A 34 -9.94 0.28 -8.57
N GLY A 35 -11.11 -0.35 -8.39
CA GLY A 35 -11.41 -1.28 -7.30
C GLY A 35 -10.33 -2.32 -7.02
N PRO A 36 -9.87 -3.09 -8.03
CA PRO A 36 -8.82 -4.10 -7.82
C PRO A 36 -7.49 -3.50 -7.32
N LEU A 37 -7.09 -2.34 -7.83
CA LEU A 37 -5.89 -1.64 -7.37
C LEU A 37 -6.08 -1.06 -5.96
N ALA A 38 -7.24 -0.46 -5.70
CA ALA A 38 -7.58 0.09 -4.38
C ALA A 38 -7.57 -1.00 -3.30
N GLU A 39 -8.13 -2.18 -3.59
CA GLU A 39 -8.08 -3.35 -2.70
C GLU A 39 -6.64 -3.79 -2.43
N ALA A 40 -5.81 -3.91 -3.48
CA ALA A 40 -4.42 -4.32 -3.33
C ALA A 40 -3.60 -3.31 -2.49
N VAL A 41 -3.83 -2.01 -2.67
CA VAL A 41 -3.23 -0.93 -1.86
C VAL A 41 -3.69 -1.05 -0.41
N ALA A 42 -4.99 -1.26 -0.17
CA ALA A 42 -5.53 -1.41 1.18
C ALA A 42 -4.95 -2.63 1.91
N ASN A 43 -4.85 -3.77 1.23
CA ASN A 43 -4.25 -4.99 1.78
C ASN A 43 -2.77 -4.81 2.11
N ALA A 44 -2.01 -4.11 1.25
CA ALA A 44 -0.62 -3.76 1.51
C ALA A 44 -0.47 -2.88 2.76
N PHE A 45 -1.31 -1.86 2.91
CA PHE A 45 -1.30 -1.01 4.11
C PHE A 45 -1.75 -1.76 5.35
N MET A 46 -2.70 -2.69 5.25
CA MET A 46 -3.12 -3.51 6.38
C MET A 46 -1.97 -4.37 6.92
N VAL A 47 -1.14 -4.96 6.05
CA VAL A 47 0.06 -5.71 6.49
C VAL A 47 1.09 -4.78 7.16
N VAL A 48 1.33 -3.59 6.61
CA VAL A 48 2.23 -2.58 7.22
C VAL A 48 1.72 -2.16 8.60
N TYR A 49 0.42 -1.90 8.72
CA TYR A 49 -0.23 -1.52 9.96
C TYR A 49 -0.16 -2.64 11.00
N TYR A 50 -0.52 -3.86 10.61
CA TYR A 50 -0.45 -5.04 11.48
C TYR A 50 0.99 -5.28 11.98
N GLN A 51 1.99 -5.09 11.12
CA GLN A 51 3.39 -5.18 11.52
C GLN A 51 3.78 -4.10 12.51
N ALA A 52 3.31 -2.86 12.32
CA ALA A 52 3.61 -1.75 13.23
C ALA A 52 2.97 -1.95 14.62
N GLU A 53 1.74 -2.46 14.68
CA GLU A 53 1.03 -2.69 15.94
C GLU A 53 1.54 -3.92 16.70
N THR A 54 1.79 -5.01 15.98
CA THR A 54 1.98 -6.33 16.63
C THR A 54 3.38 -6.87 16.49
N GLY A 55 4.14 -6.44 15.49
CA GLY A 55 5.43 -7.02 15.11
C GLY A 55 5.35 -8.45 14.58
N ARG A 56 4.15 -8.97 14.27
CA ARG A 56 3.91 -10.39 13.94
C ARG A 56 3.74 -10.68 12.46
N ALA A 57 3.67 -9.67 11.59
CA ALA A 57 3.62 -9.91 10.16
C ALA A 57 4.91 -10.58 9.71
N THR A 58 4.77 -11.65 8.94
CA THR A 58 5.89 -12.42 8.41
C THR A 58 6.38 -11.82 7.11
N ARG A 59 7.58 -12.24 6.68
CA ARG A 59 8.07 -11.90 5.34
C ARG A 59 7.17 -12.42 4.23
N ALA A 60 6.50 -13.55 4.44
CA ALA A 60 5.58 -14.12 3.46
C ALA A 60 4.34 -13.22 3.28
N ASP A 61 3.76 -12.74 4.38
CA ASP A 61 2.62 -11.81 4.35
C ASP A 61 2.94 -10.54 3.55
N PHE A 62 4.13 -9.97 3.78
CA PHE A 62 4.61 -8.83 3.00
C PHE A 62 4.83 -9.17 1.52
N GLN A 63 5.44 -10.30 1.20
CA GLN A 63 5.69 -10.70 -0.18
C GLN A 63 4.39 -10.93 -0.95
N GLU A 64 3.41 -11.55 -0.31
CA GLU A 64 2.09 -11.78 -0.89
C GLU A 64 1.36 -10.48 -1.18
N ALA A 65 1.30 -9.56 -0.22
CA ALA A 65 0.67 -8.25 -0.42
C ALA A 65 1.37 -7.43 -1.52
N MET A 66 2.71 -7.40 -1.54
CA MET A 66 3.47 -6.70 -2.59
C MET A 66 3.31 -7.36 -3.97
N LYS A 67 3.14 -8.68 -4.02
CA LYS A 67 2.86 -9.40 -5.26
C LYS A 67 1.49 -9.02 -5.82
N ALA A 68 0.45 -9.02 -4.97
CA ALA A 68 -0.89 -8.60 -5.35
C ALA A 68 -0.90 -7.14 -5.84
N LEU A 69 -0.20 -6.24 -5.14
CA LEU A 69 -0.08 -4.84 -5.54
C LEU A 69 0.57 -4.68 -6.92
N ARG A 70 1.68 -5.38 -7.19
CA ARG A 70 2.33 -5.35 -8.51
C ARG A 70 1.42 -5.89 -9.61
N GLN A 71 0.68 -6.96 -9.34
CA GLN A 71 -0.26 -7.54 -10.31
C GLN A 71 -1.41 -6.59 -10.63
N ALA A 72 -1.87 -5.81 -9.66
CA ALA A 72 -2.93 -4.82 -9.86
C ALA A 72 -2.46 -3.56 -10.61
N CYS A 73 -1.17 -3.23 -10.57
CA CYS A 73 -0.61 -2.07 -11.29
C CYS A 73 -0.36 -2.33 -12.79
N GLY A 74 -0.24 -3.60 -13.22
CA GLY A 74 0.12 -3.98 -14.59
C GLY A 74 1.62 -4.14 -14.81
#